data_AF-A0AAU1Q0D4-F1
#
_entry.id   AF-A0AAU1Q0D4-F1
#
_cell.length_a   1.000
_cell.length_b   1.000
_cell.length_c   1.000
_cell.angle_alpha   90.00
_cell.angle_beta   90.00
_cell.angle_gamma   90.00
#
_symmetry.space_group_name_H-M   'P 1'
#
loop_
_entity.id
_entity.type
_entity.pdbx_description
1 polymer ?
#
loop_
_entity_poly.entity_id
_entity_poly.type
_entity_poly.pdbx_seq_one_letter_code
_entity_poly.pdbx_strand_id
1 'polypeptide(L)'
;MTASTTSWSPRRWTARAPLAHRLNSLITSDQAVSDLRCYFGTGLLDEAVPFTGSRFEHLAGGGDCQAVANVVTADDLIAVQTLSVRIPAQVAVELLEGDLGVRLSAAKQRSLRRRHGRDRTPASEQVTVPASGIPPPGRFCDHFGGQGGQLSV
;
A
#
# COMPACT_ATOMS: atom_id res chain seq x y z
N MET A 1 -52.17 1.21 2.51
CA MET A 1 -50.92 1.40 1.75
C MET A 1 -49.80 1.65 2.75
N THR A 2 -48.99 0.63 3.06
CA THR A 2 -47.91 0.70 4.06
C THR A 2 -46.56 0.62 3.36
N ALA A 3 -45.77 1.69 3.41
CA ALA A 3 -44.44 1.75 2.83
C ALA A 3 -43.48 0.86 3.64
N SER A 4 -42.87 -0.11 2.96
CA SER A 4 -41.84 -0.97 3.54
C SER A 4 -40.51 -0.23 3.56
N THR A 5 -40.05 0.13 4.75
CA THR A 5 -38.73 0.72 4.97
C THR A 5 -37.68 -0.38 4.88
N THR A 6 -37.01 -0.48 3.73
CA THR A 6 -35.85 -1.37 3.56
C THR A 6 -34.71 -0.83 4.43
N SER A 7 -34.53 -1.40 5.61
CA SER A 7 -33.41 -1.08 6.49
C SER A 7 -32.11 -1.58 5.85
N TRP A 8 -31.23 -0.63 5.55
CA TRP A 8 -29.85 -0.90 5.17
C TRP A 8 -29.17 -1.65 6.32
N SER A 9 -28.85 -2.93 6.09
CA SER A 9 -28.01 -3.70 6.99
C SER A 9 -26.55 -3.55 6.56
N PRO A 10 -25.64 -2.97 7.38
CA PRO A 10 -24.23 -2.94 7.04
C PRO A 10 -23.74 -4.39 7.07
N ARG A 11 -23.36 -4.92 5.92
CA ARG A 11 -22.69 -6.23 5.81
C ARG A 11 -21.47 -6.21 6.73
N ARG A 12 -21.60 -6.88 7.89
CA ARG A 12 -20.52 -7.23 8.80
C ARG A 12 -19.50 -8.04 8.00
N TRP A 13 -18.29 -7.51 7.84
CA TRP A 13 -17.15 -8.25 7.29
C TRP A 13 -16.61 -9.28 8.31
N THR A 14 -17.47 -10.08 8.94
CA THR A 14 -17.07 -11.11 9.89
C THR A 14 -16.90 -12.45 9.17
N ALA A 15 -15.88 -12.52 8.33
CA ALA A 15 -15.30 -13.77 7.81
C ALA A 15 -13.82 -13.61 7.41
N ARG A 16 -13.07 -12.68 8.03
CA ARG A 16 -11.65 -12.40 7.69
C ARG A 16 -10.61 -13.19 8.50
N ALA A 17 -11.02 -13.99 9.48
CA ALA A 17 -10.08 -14.76 10.31
C ALA A 17 -9.28 -15.84 9.53
N PRO A 18 -9.83 -16.57 8.53
CA PRO A 18 -9.09 -17.66 7.88
C PRO A 18 -7.97 -17.18 6.95
N LEU A 19 -8.20 -16.10 6.19
CA LEU A 19 -7.21 -15.58 5.25
C LEU A 19 -6.09 -14.84 6.00
N ALA A 20 -6.43 -14.01 6.98
CA ALA A 20 -5.44 -13.26 7.73
C ALA A 20 -4.46 -14.18 8.47
N HIS A 21 -4.98 -15.26 9.07
CA HIS A 21 -4.14 -16.26 9.72
C HIS A 21 -3.22 -16.99 8.73
N ARG A 22 -3.76 -17.45 7.59
CA ARG A 22 -2.97 -18.11 6.53
C ARG A 22 -1.89 -17.20 5.93
N LEU A 23 -2.23 -15.94 5.67
CA LEU A 23 -1.26 -14.95 5.19
C LEU A 23 -0.18 -14.70 6.23
N ASN A 24 -0.57 -14.56 7.50
CA ASN A 24 0.39 -14.38 8.59
C ASN A 24 1.37 -15.56 8.65
N SER A 25 0.87 -16.80 8.60
CA SER A 25 1.72 -18.00 8.59
C SER A 25 2.70 -18.05 7.41
N LEU A 26 2.31 -17.56 6.23
CA LEU A 26 3.20 -17.49 5.06
C LEU A 26 4.25 -16.40 5.23
N ILE A 27 3.86 -15.20 5.67
CA ILE A 27 4.76 -14.04 5.83
C ILE A 27 5.76 -14.26 6.96
N THR A 28 5.39 -14.97 8.03
CA THR A 28 6.29 -15.29 9.15
C THR A 28 7.16 -16.52 8.92
N SER A 29 7.04 -17.19 7.76
CA SER A 29 7.89 -18.35 7.47
C SER A 29 9.31 -17.91 7.14
N ASP A 30 10.32 -18.67 7.57
CA ASP A 30 11.72 -18.40 7.23
C ASP A 30 11.96 -18.41 5.71
N GLN A 31 11.15 -19.17 4.99
CA GLN A 31 11.17 -19.27 3.53
C GLN A 31 10.75 -17.96 2.84
N ALA A 32 9.91 -17.12 3.48
CA ALA A 32 9.42 -15.88 2.89
C ALA A 32 10.54 -14.92 2.48
N VAL A 33 11.61 -14.83 3.28
CA VAL A 33 12.76 -13.97 2.95
C VAL A 33 13.49 -14.51 1.73
N SER A 34 13.67 -15.84 1.64
CA SER A 34 14.31 -16.48 0.49
C SER A 34 13.48 -16.29 -0.78
N ASP A 35 12.15 -16.46 -0.68
CA ASP A 35 11.23 -16.30 -1.81
C ASP A 35 11.22 -14.85 -2.32
N LEU A 36 11.20 -13.86 -1.41
CA LEU A 36 11.31 -12.44 -1.79
C LEU A 36 12.66 -12.12 -2.43
N ARG A 37 13.76 -12.67 -1.91
CA ARG A 37 15.09 -12.48 -2.49
C ARG A 37 15.15 -13.03 -3.91
N CYS A 38 14.61 -14.23 -4.13
CA CYS A 38 14.51 -14.85 -5.44
C CYS A 38 13.61 -14.03 -6.39
N TYR A 39 12.44 -13.58 -5.89
CA TYR A 39 11.50 -12.77 -6.66
C TYR A 39 12.14 -11.47 -7.16
N PHE A 40 12.78 -10.71 -6.27
CA PHE A 40 13.41 -9.43 -6.60
C PHE A 40 14.85 -9.55 -7.15
N GLY A 41 15.41 -10.76 -7.19
CA GLY A 41 16.79 -11.00 -7.62
C GLY A 41 17.87 -10.45 -6.71
N THR A 42 17.58 -10.28 -5.42
CA THR A 42 18.58 -9.78 -4.46
C THR A 42 19.48 -10.92 -4.00
N GLY A 43 20.78 -10.81 -4.25
CA GLY A 43 21.77 -11.84 -3.89
C GLY A 43 21.77 -13.08 -4.79
N LEU A 44 21.17 -12.99 -5.98
CA LEU A 44 21.35 -13.99 -7.03
C LEU A 44 22.77 -13.91 -7.60
N LEU A 45 23.31 -15.06 -8.03
CA LEU A 45 24.50 -15.11 -8.88
C LEU A 45 24.17 -14.47 -10.24
N ASP A 46 25.14 -13.82 -10.89
CA ASP A 46 24.97 -13.01 -12.11
C ASP A 46 24.22 -13.70 -13.27
N GLU A 47 24.15 -15.04 -13.26
CA GLU A 47 23.48 -15.85 -14.29
C GLU A 47 21.99 -16.11 -14.06
N ALA A 48 21.44 -15.79 -12.88
CA ALA A 48 20.03 -16.03 -12.58
C ALA A 48 19.17 -14.79 -12.89
N VAL A 49 18.32 -14.91 -13.91
CA VAL A 49 17.37 -13.85 -14.28
C VAL A 49 16.22 -13.80 -13.25
N PRO A 50 15.99 -12.66 -12.58
CA PRO A 50 14.88 -12.53 -11.62
C PRO A 50 13.53 -12.64 -12.32
N PHE A 51 12.50 -12.91 -11.52
CA PHE A 51 11.12 -12.93 -12.01
C PHE A 51 10.76 -11.59 -12.64
N THR A 52 10.21 -11.61 -13.86
CA THR A 52 9.89 -10.38 -14.61
C THR A 52 8.94 -9.47 -13.83
N GLY A 53 8.00 -10.05 -13.08
CA GLY A 53 7.03 -9.31 -12.26
C GLY A 53 7.64 -8.42 -11.19
N SER A 54 8.91 -8.64 -10.78
CA SER A 54 9.63 -7.75 -9.86
C SER A 54 9.81 -6.34 -10.42
N ARG A 55 9.71 -6.18 -11.75
CA ARG A 55 9.86 -4.90 -12.44
C ARG A 55 8.58 -4.08 -12.49
N PHE A 56 7.41 -4.68 -12.25
CA PHE A 56 6.10 -4.02 -12.40
C PHE A 56 6.04 -2.65 -11.69
N GLU A 57 6.44 -2.59 -10.42
CA GLU A 57 6.37 -1.37 -9.59
C GLU A 57 7.46 -0.34 -9.92
N HIS A 58 8.50 -0.69 -10.68
CA HIS A 58 9.66 0.17 -10.91
C HIS A 58 9.84 0.56 -12.38
N LEU A 59 9.16 -0.13 -13.29
CA LEU A 59 9.29 0.12 -14.72
C LEU A 59 8.86 1.56 -15.04
N ALA A 60 9.69 2.27 -15.80
CA ALA A 60 9.52 3.68 -16.14
C ALA A 60 9.29 4.62 -14.93
N GLY A 61 9.78 4.26 -13.74
CA GLY A 61 9.62 5.06 -12.53
C GLY A 61 8.31 4.82 -11.76
N GLY A 62 7.63 3.69 -11.98
CA GLY A 62 6.65 3.16 -11.04
C GLY A 62 5.30 3.88 -10.97
N GLY A 63 4.89 4.55 -12.05
CA GLY A 63 3.63 5.31 -12.07
C GLY A 63 3.66 6.61 -11.25
N ASP A 64 4.80 6.96 -10.65
CA ASP A 64 5.00 8.20 -9.88
C ASP A 64 5.22 9.44 -10.78
N CYS A 65 5.39 9.23 -12.08
CA CYS A 65 5.56 10.32 -13.04
C CYS A 65 4.27 11.15 -13.17
N GLN A 66 4.28 12.36 -12.59
CA GLN A 66 3.13 13.26 -12.62
C GLN A 66 2.65 13.62 -14.03
N ALA A 67 3.58 13.68 -15.00
CA ALA A 67 3.26 14.01 -16.39
C ALA A 67 2.30 13.00 -17.04
N VAL A 68 2.26 11.75 -16.55
CA VAL A 68 1.47 10.65 -17.12
C VAL A 68 0.47 10.03 -16.12
N ALA A 69 0.28 10.62 -14.94
CA ALA A 69 -0.50 10.02 -13.83
C ALA A 69 -1.96 9.61 -14.17
N ASN A 70 -2.53 10.16 -15.24
CA ASN A 70 -3.89 9.88 -15.72
C ASN A 70 -3.92 9.51 -17.22
N VAL A 71 -2.83 8.94 -17.74
CA VAL A 71 -2.74 8.48 -19.11
C VAL A 71 -2.26 7.04 -19.08
N VAL A 72 -2.85 6.18 -19.91
CA VAL A 72 -2.31 4.83 -20.12
C VAL A 72 -1.19 4.94 -21.14
N THR A 73 -0.02 4.45 -20.77
CA THR A 73 1.21 4.53 -21.55
C THR A 73 1.63 3.15 -22.05
N ALA A 74 2.53 3.11 -23.03
CA ALA A 74 3.13 1.85 -23.48
C ALA A 74 3.89 1.17 -22.33
N ASP A 75 4.49 1.95 -21.44
CA ASP A 75 5.17 1.46 -20.24
C ASP A 75 4.20 0.73 -19.30
N ASP A 76 2.98 1.24 -19.11
CA ASP A 76 1.96 0.55 -18.31
C ASP A 76 1.59 -0.83 -18.90
N LEU A 77 1.52 -0.93 -20.23
CA LEU A 77 1.23 -2.21 -20.90
C LEU A 77 2.38 -3.21 -20.77
N ILE A 78 3.63 -2.75 -20.88
CA ILE A 78 4.81 -3.59 -20.65
C ILE A 78 4.87 -4.01 -19.18
N ALA A 79 4.64 -3.08 -18.25
CA ALA A 79 4.62 -3.34 -16.82
C ALA A 79 3.62 -4.46 -16.50
N VAL A 80 2.36 -4.35 -16.93
CA VAL A 80 1.34 -5.38 -16.68
C VAL A 80 1.72 -6.72 -17.29
N GLN A 81 2.33 -6.75 -18.47
CA GLN A 81 2.79 -8.00 -19.09
C GLN A 81 3.92 -8.68 -18.29
N THR A 82 4.70 -7.93 -17.50
CA THR A 82 5.70 -8.54 -16.61
C THR A 82 5.07 -9.46 -15.55
N LEU A 83 3.80 -9.24 -15.22
CA LEU A 83 2.99 -10.09 -14.33
C LEU A 83 2.40 -11.31 -15.04
N SER A 84 2.93 -11.70 -16.20
CA SER A 84 2.43 -12.78 -17.07
C SER A 84 1.00 -12.56 -17.59
N VAL A 85 0.51 -11.32 -17.56
CA VAL A 85 -0.76 -10.94 -18.17
C VAL A 85 -0.57 -10.81 -19.68
N ARG A 86 -1.51 -11.32 -20.47
CA ARG A 86 -1.53 -11.11 -21.92
C ARG A 86 -2.56 -10.04 -22.27
N ILE A 87 -2.12 -9.04 -23.02
CA ILE A 87 -2.99 -7.97 -23.54
C ILE A 87 -3.07 -8.14 -25.05
N PRO A 88 -4.26 -8.38 -25.63
CA PRO A 88 -4.41 -8.44 -27.09
C PRO A 88 -3.99 -7.12 -27.74
N ALA A 89 -3.31 -7.19 -28.88
CA ALA A 89 -2.79 -6.00 -29.57
C ALA A 89 -3.88 -4.95 -29.88
N GLN A 90 -5.08 -5.38 -30.28
CA GLN A 90 -6.19 -4.46 -30.52
C GLN A 90 -6.59 -3.69 -29.25
N VAL A 91 -6.55 -4.34 -28.08
CA VAL A 91 -6.87 -3.70 -26.80
C VAL A 91 -5.74 -2.75 -26.39
N ALA A 92 -4.48 -3.11 -26.66
CA ALA A 92 -3.34 -2.23 -26.45
C ALA A 92 -3.46 -0.93 -27.27
N VAL A 93 -3.79 -1.04 -28.56
CA VAL A 93 -4.02 0.14 -29.43
C VAL A 93 -5.19 0.98 -28.91
N GLU A 94 -6.32 0.38 -28.56
CA GLU A 94 -7.46 1.11 -27.98
C GLU A 94 -7.13 1.80 -26.64
N LEU A 95 -6.24 1.22 -25.83
CA LEU A 95 -5.79 1.82 -24.57
C LEU A 95 -4.83 3.00 -24.79
N LEU A 96 -3.97 2.94 -25.81
CA LEU A 96 -2.95 3.96 -26.08
C LEU A 96 -3.49 5.12 -26.94
N GLU A 97 -4.32 4.81 -27.93
CA GLU A 97 -4.74 5.74 -28.98
C GLU A 97 -6.25 5.96 -29.00
N GLY A 98 -7.03 5.02 -28.46
CA GLY A 98 -8.49 5.02 -28.52
C GLY A 98 -9.19 5.60 -27.28
N ASP A 99 -10.52 5.59 -27.33
CA ASP A 99 -11.38 6.09 -26.25
C ASP A 99 -11.27 5.25 -24.97
N LEU A 100 -10.78 4.01 -25.05
CA LEU A 100 -10.70 3.11 -23.91
C LEU A 100 -9.74 3.66 -22.83
N GLY A 101 -8.58 4.17 -23.24
CA GLY A 101 -7.63 4.82 -22.33
C GLY A 101 -8.24 6.05 -21.64
N VAL A 102 -8.92 6.91 -22.42
CA VAL A 102 -9.60 8.11 -21.91
C VAL A 102 -10.67 7.76 -20.89
N ARG A 103 -11.50 6.75 -21.19
CA ARG A 103 -12.57 6.27 -20.30
C ARG A 103 -12.03 5.69 -19.00
N LEU A 104 -10.93 4.94 -19.06
CA LEU A 104 -10.28 4.37 -17.88
C LEU A 104 -9.73 5.47 -16.97
N SER A 105 -9.04 6.45 -17.54
CA SER A 105 -8.53 7.61 -16.82
C SER A 105 -9.64 8.44 -16.17
N ALA A 106 -10.72 8.70 -16.91
CA ALA A 106 -11.89 9.39 -16.37
C ALA A 106 -12.55 8.62 -15.20
N ALA A 107 -12.59 7.28 -15.28
CA ALA A 107 -13.09 6.44 -14.20
C ALA A 107 -12.20 6.51 -12.95
N LYS A 108 -10.87 6.47 -13.12
CA LYS A 108 -9.89 6.63 -12.02
C LYS A 108 -10.08 7.97 -11.30
N GLN A 109 -10.16 9.07 -12.06
CA GLN A 109 -10.39 10.41 -11.52
C GLN A 109 -11.73 10.54 -10.79
N ARG A 110 -12.79 9.93 -11.33
CA ARG A 110 -14.11 9.91 -10.68
C ARG A 110 -14.08 9.18 -9.34
N SER A 111 -13.35 8.06 -9.26
CA SER A 111 -13.16 7.31 -8.02
C SER A 111 -12.38 8.12 -6.98
N LEU A 112 -11.27 8.75 -7.39
CA LEU A 112 -10.44 9.59 -6.52
C LEU A 112 -11.22 10.78 -5.96
N ARG A 113 -12.02 11.46 -6.79
CA ARG A 113 -12.91 12.55 -6.36
C ARG A 113 -13.95 12.11 -5.33
N ARG A 114 -14.53 10.92 -5.49
CA ARG A 114 -15.50 10.36 -4.53
C ARG A 114 -14.86 10.04 -3.17
N ARG A 115 -13.59 9.64 -3.16
CA ARG A 115 -12.84 9.38 -1.91
C ARG A 115 -12.50 10.69 -1.19
N HIS A 116 -11.99 11.70 -1.91
CA HIS A 116 -11.65 13.01 -1.32
C HIS A 116 -12.87 13.82 -0.85
N GLY A 117 -14.02 13.66 -1.50
CA GLY A 117 -15.27 14.34 -1.09
C GLY A 117 -15.90 13.79 0.19
N ARG A 118 -15.45 12.63 0.69
CA ARG A 118 -15.99 12.02 1.92
C ARG A 118 -15.24 12.47 3.19
N ASP A 119 -14.12 13.19 3.04
CA ASP A 119 -13.23 13.57 4.14
C ASP A 119 -13.32 15.04 4.57
N ARG A 120 -14.26 15.82 4.00
CA ARG A 120 -14.55 17.19 4.49
C ARG A 120 -15.71 17.17 5.48
N THR A 121 -15.41 16.79 6.72
CA THR A 121 -16.19 17.30 7.85
C THR A 121 -15.58 18.66 8.23
N PRO A 122 -16.31 19.78 8.19
CA PRO A 122 -15.78 21.05 8.71
C PRO A 122 -15.77 20.95 10.24
N ALA A 123 -14.67 20.49 10.82
CA ALA A 123 -14.41 20.66 12.24
C ALA A 123 -13.96 22.11 12.47
N SER A 124 -14.95 22.99 12.56
CA SER A 124 -14.82 24.29 13.21
C SER A 124 -14.76 24.05 14.71
N GLU A 125 -13.59 23.75 15.26
CA GLU A 125 -13.40 23.87 16.71
C GLU A 125 -12.00 24.42 16.96
N GLN A 126 -11.96 25.70 17.28
CA GLN A 126 -10.76 26.38 17.75
C GLN A 126 -10.31 25.67 19.03
N VAL A 127 -9.21 24.94 18.95
CA VAL A 127 -8.51 24.45 20.14
C VAL A 127 -7.85 25.66 20.78
N THR A 128 -8.54 26.26 21.75
CA THR A 128 -7.91 27.14 22.74
C THR A 128 -6.98 26.27 23.58
N VAL A 129 -5.67 26.43 23.38
CA VAL A 129 -4.64 25.87 24.27
C VAL A 129 -4.64 26.68 25.57
N PRO A 130 -4.98 26.08 26.74
CA PRO A 130 -4.66 26.71 28.01
C PRO A 130 -3.15 26.64 28.23
N ALA A 131 -2.52 27.81 28.44
CA ALA A 131 -1.14 27.89 28.88
C ALA A 131 -1.03 27.26 30.28
N SER A 132 -0.35 26.10 30.38
CA SER A 132 0.03 25.52 31.66
C SER A 132 1.52 25.16 31.65
N GLY A 133 2.27 25.99 32.39
CA GLY A 133 3.42 25.63 33.23
C GLY A 133 4.48 24.70 32.64
N ILE A 134 5.64 25.29 32.33
CA ILE A 134 6.93 24.58 32.31
C ILE A 134 7.19 24.01 33.72
N PRO A 135 7.37 22.69 33.92
CA PRO A 135 7.88 22.17 35.18
C PRO A 135 9.41 22.36 35.26
N PRO A 136 9.97 22.70 36.45
CA PRO A 136 11.39 22.94 36.60
C PRO A 136 12.22 21.64 36.48
N PRO A 137 13.52 21.73 36.14
CA PRO A 137 14.38 20.56 36.02
C PRO A 137 14.79 20.07 37.42
N GLY A 138 14.48 18.83 37.76
CA GLY A 138 14.99 18.24 38.99
C GLY A 138 14.56 16.81 39.30
N ARG A 139 15.58 15.98 39.54
CA ARG A 139 15.60 14.66 40.21
C ARG A 139 15.32 13.42 39.36
N PHE A 140 16.35 13.08 38.58
CA PHE A 140 16.71 11.69 38.31
C PHE A 140 17.35 11.10 39.59
N CYS A 141 16.67 10.17 40.26
CA CYS A 141 17.26 9.27 41.26
C CYS A 141 16.65 7.87 41.12
N ASP A 142 17.50 6.92 40.72
CA ASP A 142 17.74 5.63 41.37
C ASP A 142 16.57 4.64 41.54
N HIS A 143 16.45 3.71 40.59
CA HIS A 143 16.14 2.31 40.93
C HIS A 143 16.63 1.30 39.89
N PHE A 144 17.91 0.95 39.95
CA PHE A 144 18.41 -0.38 39.55
C PHE A 144 19.65 -0.71 40.40
N GLY A 145 19.42 -1.27 41.59
CA GLY A 145 20.34 -2.29 42.12
C GLY A 145 20.03 -3.61 41.39
N GLY A 146 20.93 -4.54 41.16
CA GLY A 146 22.28 -4.80 41.64
C GLY A 146 22.54 -6.30 41.43
N GLN A 147 23.80 -6.71 41.58
CA GLN A 147 24.41 -8.04 41.37
C GLN A 147 24.94 -8.26 39.94
N GLY A 148 26.23 -8.51 39.70
CA GLY A 148 27.32 -8.91 40.57
C GLY A 148 28.13 -9.98 39.82
N GLY A 149 29.38 -9.69 39.45
CA GLY A 149 30.24 -10.63 38.74
C GLY A 149 31.61 -10.03 38.46
N GLN A 150 32.55 -10.37 39.32
CA GLN A 150 33.91 -9.83 39.45
C GLN A 150 34.94 -10.79 38.81
N LEU A 151 36.17 -10.28 38.62
CA LEU A 151 37.49 -10.94 38.49
C LEU A 151 38.02 -11.06 37.04
N SER A 152 39.05 -10.29 36.66
CA SER A 152 40.52 -10.50 36.86
C SER A 152 41.11 -11.28 35.67
N VAL A 153 42.24 -10.97 35.02
CA VAL A 153 43.41 -10.10 35.23
C VAL A 153 43.79 -9.52 33.86
#